data_AF-A0A2E7WZQ5-F1
#
_entry.id   AF-A0A2E7WZQ5-F1
#
_cell.length_a   1.000
_cell.length_b   1.000
_cell.length_c   1.000
_cell.angle_alpha   90.00
_cell.angle_beta   90.00
_cell.angle_gamma   90.00
#
_symmetry.space_group_name_H-M   'P 1'
#
loop_
_entity.id
_entity.type
_entity.pdbx_description
1 polymer ?
#
loop_
_entity_poly.entity_id
_entity_poly.type
_entity_poly.pdbx_seq_one_letter_code
_entity_poly.pdbx_strand_id
1 'polypeptide(L)' 'MTEKQTRCTIQTGHHYGGSFFSKLCEAALLADPRNRSRVLDAFPEIVSKYGPGSAFYNEYL' A
#
# COMPACT_ATOMS: atom_id res chain seq x y z
N MET A 1 -4.55 11.64 1.12
CA MET A 1 -3.39 10.74 0.96
C MET A 1 -2.43 11.39 -0.02
N THR A 2 -1.23 11.78 0.39
CA THR A 2 -0.20 12.25 -0.56
C THR A 2 0.43 11.06 -1.30
N GLU A 3 1.13 11.29 -2.41
CA GLU A 3 1.83 10.21 -3.13
C GLU A 3 2.89 9.52 -2.26
N LYS A 4 3.55 10.28 -1.38
CA LYS A 4 4.49 9.75 -0.40
C LYS A 4 3.79 8.80 0.58
N GLN A 5 2.69 9.23 1.18
CA GLN A 5 1.88 8.38 2.08
C GLN A 5 1.40 7.11 1.37
N THR A 6 0.97 7.23 0.12
CA THR A 6 0.52 6.09 -0.70
C THR A 6 1.65 5.07 -0.90
N ARG A 7 2.86 5.53 -1.22
CA ARG A 7 4.03 4.64 -1.36
C ARG A 7 4.40 3.97 -0.04
N CYS A 8 4.46 4.73 1.06
CA CYS A 8 4.75 4.16 2.38
C CYS A 8 3.70 3.14 2.81
N THR A 9 2.42 3.38 2.54
CA THR A 9 1.34 2.42 2.78
C THR A 9 1.51 1.13 2.00
N ILE A 10 1.86 1.22 0.72
CA ILE A 10 2.10 0.05 -0.12
C ILE A 10 3.37 -0.69 0.34
N GLN A 11 4.46 0.01 0.69
CA GLN A 11 5.68 -0.62 1.22
C GLN A 11 5.42 -1.32 2.56
N THR A 12 4.62 -0.70 3.43
CA THR A 12 4.22 -1.28 4.70
C THR A 12 3.36 -2.53 4.47
N GLY A 13 2.39 -2.47 3.56
CA GLY A 13 1.60 -3.62 3.14
C GLY A 13 2.46 -4.71 2.47
N HIS A 14 3.54 -4.33 1.78
CA HIS A 14 4.49 -5.27 1.23
C HIS A 14 5.23 -6.04 2.33
N HIS A 15 5.63 -5.34 3.40
CA HIS A 15 6.41 -5.92 4.49
C HIS A 15 5.56 -6.74 5.47
N TYR A 16 4.36 -6.27 5.81
CA TYR A 16 3.50 -6.86 6.85
C TYR A 16 2.24 -7.56 6.31
N GLY A 17 2.02 -7.56 5.00
CA GLY A 17 0.82 -8.10 4.37
C GLY A 17 0.73 -9.62 4.24
N GLY A 18 1.81 -10.35 4.50
CA GLY A 18 1.89 -11.77 4.16
C GLY A 18 1.85 -12.01 2.64
N SER A 19 1.87 -13.26 2.19
CA SER A 19 2.21 -13.60 0.80
C SER A 19 1.34 -12.95 -0.28
N PHE A 20 0.02 -12.83 -0.06
CA PHE A 20 -0.89 -12.24 -1.06
C PHE A 20 -0.78 -10.71 -1.11
N PHE A 21 -0.92 -10.02 0.02
CA PHE A 21 -0.81 -8.57 0.05
C PHE A 21 0.61 -8.10 -0.28
N SER A 22 1.65 -8.88 0.05
CA SER A 22 3.01 -8.60 -0.40
C SER A 22 3.10 -8.54 -1.92
N LYS A 23 2.61 -9.56 -2.63
CA LYS A 23 2.64 -9.58 -4.11
C LYS A 23 1.76 -8.50 -4.74
N LEU A 24 0.61 -8.22 -4.12
CA LEU A 24 -0.29 -7.16 -4.59
C LEU A 24 0.31 -5.76 -4.40
N CYS A 25 0.97 -5.53 -3.27
CA CYS A 25 1.68 -4.28 -3.00
C CYS A 25 2.92 -4.13 -3.90
N GLU A 26 3.65 -5.20 -4.16
CA GLU A 26 4.75 -5.23 -5.13
C GLU A 26 4.25 -4.83 -6.53
N ALA A 27 3.13 -5.38 -6.98
CA ALA A 27 2.49 -4.99 -8.23
C ALA A 27 2.06 -3.50 -8.21
N ALA A 28 1.52 -3.00 -7.10
CA ALA A 28 1.13 -1.60 -6.96
C ALA A 28 2.33 -0.63 -6.91
N LEU A 29 3.51 -1.08 -6.48
CA LEU A 29 4.76 -0.30 -6.51
C LEU A 29 5.31 -0.15 -7.93
N LEU A 30 5.21 -1.21 -8.74
CA LEU A 30 5.67 -1.24 -10.13
C LEU A 30 4.64 -0.64 -11.11
N ALA A 31 3.37 -0.55 -10.71
CA ALA A 31 2.29 -0.06 -11.54
C ALA A 31 2.30 1.47 -11.72
N ASP A 32 1.82 1.92 -12.88
CA ASP A 32 1.56 3.33 -13.16
C ASP A 32 0.59 3.95 -12.12
N PRO A 33 0.60 5.28 -11.91
CA PRO A 33 -0.30 5.95 -10.97
C PRO A 33 -1.78 5.56 -11.12
N ARG A 34 -2.22 5.34 -12.36
CA ARG A 34 -3.60 4.93 -12.71
C ARG A 34 -3.90 3.48 -12.30
N ASN A 35 -2.96 2.57 -12.56
CA ASN A 35 -3.08 1.16 -12.23
C ASN A 35 -2.93 0.94 -10.71
N ARG A 36 -2.01 1.64 -10.06
CA ARG A 36 -1.88 1.71 -8.60
C ARG A 36 -3.18 2.16 -7.92
N SER A 37 -3.83 3.20 -8.46
CA SER A 37 -5.13 3.65 -7.93
C SER A 37 -6.20 2.56 -8.04
N ARG A 38 -6.25 1.81 -9.14
CA ARG A 38 -7.18 0.67 -9.31
C ARG A 38 -6.92 -0.44 -8.30
N VAL A 39 -5.66 -0.74 -8.01
CA VAL A 39 -5.29 -1.77 -7.03
C VAL A 39 -5.71 -1.34 -5.62
N LEU A 40 -5.49 -0.07 -5.25
CA LEU A 40 -5.90 0.45 -3.95
C LEU A 40 -7.42 0.55 -3.79
N ASP A 41 -8.14 0.86 -4.88
CA ASP A 41 -9.60 0.91 -4.90
C ASP A 41 -10.22 -0.50 -4.81
N ALA A 42 -9.63 -1.48 -5.49
CA ALA A 42 -10.05 -2.87 -5.42
C ALA A 42 -9.76 -3.52 -4.05
N PHE A 43 -8.72 -3.06 -3.36
CA PHE A 43 -8.29 -3.60 -2.06
C PHE A 43 -8.16 -2.49 -1.01
N PRO A 44 -9.29 -1.90 -0.56
CA PRO A 44 -9.28 -0.80 0.40
C PRO A 44 -8.74 -1.22 1.77
N GLU A 45 -8.72 -2.52 2.07
CA GLU A 45 -8.11 -3.09 3.27
C GLU A 45 -6.63 -2.73 3.43
N ILE A 46 -5.90 -2.54 2.32
CA ILE A 46 -4.49 -2.13 2.36
C ILE A 46 -4.36 -0.76 2.98
N VAL A 47 -5.22 0.18 2.56
CA VAL A 47 -5.24 1.54 3.12
C VAL A 47 -5.79 1.50 4.55
N SER A 48 -6.76 0.65 4.85
CA SER A 48 -7.29 0.55 6.22
C SER A 48 -6.27 -0.01 7.22
N LYS A 49 -5.44 -0.98 6.82
CA LYS A 49 -4.51 -1.70 7.72
C LYS A 49 -3.09 -1.13 7.72
N TYR A 50 -2.68 -0.52 6.61
CA TYR A 50 -1.31 -0.01 6.40
C TYR A 50 -1.29 1.48 6.01
N GLY A 51 -2.44 2.16 5.98
CA GLY A 51 -2.57 3.58 5.68
C GLY A 51 -2.21 4.52 6.84
N PRO A 52 -2.05 5.82 6.58
CA PRO A 52 -1.76 6.81 7.60
C PRO A 52 -2.82 6.77 8.73
N GLY A 53 -2.33 6.59 9.97
CA GLY A 53 -3.18 6.39 11.16
C GLY A 53 -3.44 4.92 11.53
N SER A 54 -3.01 3.96 10.71
CA SER A 54 -3.03 2.54 11.07
C SER A 54 -1.84 2.17 11.95
N ALA A 55 -1.99 1.07 12.71
CA ALA A 55 -0.97 0.60 13.66
C ALA A 55 0.38 0.25 13.01
N PHE A 56 0.38 -0.06 11.70
CA PHE A 56 1.56 -0.51 10.98
C PHE A 56 2.19 0.59 10.10
N TYR A 57 1.51 1.72 9.88
CA TYR A 57 1.99 2.74 8.97
C TYR A 57 3.27 3.41 9.47
N ASN A 58 4.29 3.42 8.61
CA ASN A 58 5.55 4.09 8.85
C ASN A 58 5.92 4.97 7.66
N GLU A 59 6.08 6.27 7.89
CA GLU A 59 6.43 7.25 6.86
C GLU A 59 7.95 7.35 6.58
N TYR A 60 8.76 6.65 7.36
CA TYR A 60 10.23 6.60 7.24
C TYR A 60 10.75 5.30 6.62
N LEU A 61 9.85 4.50 6.03
CA LEU A 61 10.14 3.20 5.42
C LEU A 61 10.56 3.32 3.95
#